data_AF-A0A965CE54-F1
#
_entry.id   AF-A0A965CE54-F1
#
_cell.length_a   1.000
_cell.length_b   1.000
_cell.length_c   1.000
_cell.angle_alpha   90.00
_cell.angle_beta   90.00
_cell.angle_gamma   90.00
#
_symmetry.space_group_name_H-M   'P 1'
#
loop_
_entity.id
_entity.type
_entity.pdbx_description
1 polymer ?
#
loop_
_entity_poly.entity_id
_entity_poly.type
_entity_poly.pdbx_seq_one_letter_code
_entity_poly.pdbx_strand_id
1 'polypeptide(L)'
;MARVYMVRHGRAAAGWNVDPDPGLDELGRSQALAAATELVPLGAMDVVTSPLLRCQQTAFPTATAWQRKARIDPRVGEIPSPEG
;
A
#
# COMPACT_ATOMS: atom_id res chain seq x y z
N MET A 1 8.33 21.44 10.24
CA MET A 1 8.96 20.41 9.38
C MET A 1 7.88 19.41 8.99
N ALA A 2 7.77 19.01 7.73
CA ALA A 2 6.79 18.00 7.31
C ALA A 2 7.24 16.59 7.75
N ARG A 3 6.28 15.73 8.11
CA ARG A 3 6.52 14.31 8.41
C ARG A 3 5.96 13.46 7.28
N VAL A 4 6.72 12.48 6.83
CA VAL A 4 6.31 11.53 5.77
C VAL A 4 6.60 10.12 6.27
N TYR A 5 5.60 9.25 6.21
CA TYR A 5 5.72 7.83 6.54
C TYR A 5 5.70 7.02 5.25
N MET A 6 6.74 6.24 5.00
CA MET A 6 6.84 5.39 3.80
C MET A 6 6.51 3.95 4.18
N VAL A 7 5.49 3.39 3.53
CA VAL A 7 4.99 2.03 3.80
C VAL A 7 5.18 1.19 2.55
N ARG A 8 5.85 0.04 2.70
CA ARG A 8 5.93 -0.97 1.64
C ARG A 8 4.64 -1.79 1.63
N HIS A 9 4.19 -2.20 0.44
CA HIS A 9 3.02 -3.08 0.34
C HIS A 9 3.24 -4.41 1.08
N GLY A 10 2.14 -4.99 1.59
CA GLY A 10 2.14 -6.34 2.16
C GLY A 10 2.44 -7.41 1.11
N ARG A 11 2.61 -8.66 1.53
CA ARG A 11 2.90 -9.77 0.61
C ARG A 11 1.84 -9.90 -0.49
N ALA A 12 2.29 -9.89 -1.74
CA ALA A 12 1.45 -10.09 -2.91
C ALA A 12 1.05 -11.57 -3.07
N ALA A 13 -0.11 -11.82 -3.66
CA ALA A 13 -0.65 -13.16 -3.88
C ALA A 13 0.07 -13.95 -4.98
N ALA A 14 0.77 -13.25 -5.88
CA ALA A 14 1.57 -13.86 -6.92
C ALA A 14 2.84 -13.05 -7.17
N GLY A 15 3.83 -13.69 -7.79
CA GLY A 15 4.97 -13.00 -8.36
C GLY A 15 4.59 -12.26 -9.64
N TRP A 16 5.37 -11.24 -9.99
CA TRP A 16 5.17 -10.40 -11.19
C TRP A 16 5.11 -11.19 -12.50
N ASN A 17 5.74 -12.37 -12.53
CA ASN A 17 5.80 -13.26 -13.69
C ASN A 17 4.53 -14.11 -13.89
N VAL A 18 3.61 -14.12 -12.92
CA VAL A 18 2.35 -14.87 -12.96
C VAL A 18 1.18 -13.91 -13.09
N ASP A 19 1.20 -12.83 -12.32
CA ASP A 19 0.24 -11.73 -12.38
C ASP A 19 1.03 -10.43 -12.30
N PRO A 20 0.87 -9.49 -13.26
CA PRO A 20 1.56 -8.21 -13.21
C PRO A 20 1.01 -7.26 -12.14
N ASP A 21 -0.25 -7.43 -11.71
CA ASP A 21 -0.87 -6.60 -10.67
C ASP A 21 -1.65 -7.40 -9.61
N PRO A 22 -0.98 -8.33 -8.90
CA PRO A 22 -1.63 -9.15 -7.90
C PRO A 22 -2.04 -8.29 -6.72
N GLY A 23 -3.18 -8.65 -6.14
CA GLY A 23 -3.57 -8.20 -4.81
C GLY A 23 -2.69 -8.81 -3.71
N LEU A 24 -3.05 -8.53 -2.47
CA LEU A 24 -2.47 -9.12 -1.28
C LEU A 24 -3.02 -10.53 -1.06
N ASP A 25 -2.17 -11.43 -0.57
CA ASP A 25 -2.65 -12.69 0.00
C ASP A 25 -3.14 -12.51 1.45
N GLU A 26 -3.45 -13.62 2.12
CA GLU A 26 -3.89 -13.61 3.52
C GLU A 26 -2.84 -12.99 4.47
N LEU A 27 -1.55 -13.30 4.26
CA LEU A 27 -0.48 -12.69 5.05
C LEU A 27 -0.37 -11.19 4.75
N GLY A 28 -0.44 -10.79 3.48
CA GLY A 28 -0.40 -9.40 3.06
C GLY A 28 -1.55 -8.58 3.65
N ARG A 29 -2.77 -9.13 3.69
CA ARG A 29 -3.92 -8.50 4.35
C ARG A 29 -3.69 -8.33 5.85
N SER A 30 -3.14 -9.34 6.51
CA SER A 30 -2.77 -9.27 7.93
C SER A 30 -1.69 -8.21 8.20
N GLN A 31 -0.69 -8.10 7.31
CA GLN A 31 0.35 -7.07 7.38
C GLN A 31 -0.21 -5.66 7.19
N ALA A 32 -1.16 -5.47 6.27
CA ALA A 32 -1.83 -4.20 6.06
C ALA A 32 -2.62 -3.74 7.29
N LEU A 33 -3.32 -4.67 7.95
CA LEU A 33 -4.01 -4.40 9.21
C LEU A 33 -3.02 -4.05 10.33
N ALA A 34 -1.92 -4.79 10.47
CA ALA A 34 -0.89 -4.50 11.46
C ALA A 34 -0.25 -3.11 11.25
N ALA A 35 0.06 -2.76 9.99
CA ALA A 35 0.57 -1.43 9.66
C ALA A 35 -0.44 -0.33 10.02
N ALA A 36 -1.74 -0.53 9.77
CA ALA A 36 -2.75 0.41 10.19
C ALA A 36 -2.81 0.59 11.71
N THR A 37 -2.71 -0.50 12.48
CA THR A 37 -2.68 -0.45 13.95
C THR A 37 -1.54 0.44 14.47
N GLU A 38 -0.36 0.35 13.86
CA GLU A 38 0.81 1.18 14.23
C GLU A 38 0.68 2.64 13.77
N LEU A 39 0.04 2.88 12.62
CA LEU A 39 -0.08 4.21 12.02
C LEU A 39 -1.22 5.03 12.63
N VAL A 40 -2.34 4.41 12.99
CA VAL A 40 -3.54 5.11 13.50
C VAL A 40 -3.23 6.10 14.64
N PRO A 41 -2.44 5.73 15.67
CA PRO A 41 -2.10 6.64 16.78
C PRO A 41 -1.30 7.88 16.37
N LEU A 42 -0.68 7.89 15.18
CA LEU A 42 0.11 9.02 14.68
C LEU A 42 -0.77 10.18 14.17
N GLY A 43 -2.07 9.95 14.02
CA GLY A 43 -3.05 10.93 13.56
C GLY A 43 -3.28 10.92 12.05
N ALA A 44 -4.46 11.37 11.64
CA ALA A 44 -4.88 11.34 10.23
C ALA A 44 -4.03 12.25 9.34
N MET A 45 -3.52 11.69 8.25
CA MET A 45 -2.71 12.37 7.23
C MET A 45 -3.26 12.06 5.83
N ASP A 46 -2.79 12.79 4.82
CA ASP A 46 -3.04 12.44 3.43
C ASP A 46 -2.43 11.07 3.12
N VAL A 47 -3.23 10.19 2.52
CA VAL A 47 -2.80 8.84 2.11
C VAL A 47 -2.56 8.85 0.61
N VAL A 48 -1.33 8.52 0.20
CA VAL A 48 -0.94 8.37 -1.21
C VAL A 48 -0.51 6.93 -1.45
N THR A 49 -0.93 6.36 -2.58
CA THR A 49 -0.61 4.97 -2.93
C THR A 49 -0.23 4.85 -4.42
N SER A 50 0.58 3.82 -4.72
CA SER A 50 0.88 3.39 -6.08
C SER A 50 -0.40 2.92 -6.79
N PRO A 51 -0.46 2.99 -8.13
CA PRO A 51 -1.53 2.38 -8.91
C PRO A 51 -1.70 0.86 -8.70
N LEU A 52 -0.67 0.15 -8.22
CA LEU A 52 -0.71 -1.30 -8.08
C LEU A 52 -1.68 -1.76 -6.98
N LEU A 53 -2.45 -2.80 -7.26
CA LEU A 53 -3.52 -3.33 -6.41
C LEU A 53 -3.02 -3.69 -5.00
N ARG A 54 -1.89 -4.38 -4.89
CA ARG A 54 -1.24 -4.68 -3.59
C ARG A 54 -0.96 -3.43 -2.73
N CYS A 55 -0.58 -2.32 -3.35
CA CYS A 55 -0.33 -1.06 -2.66
C CYS A 55 -1.64 -0.41 -2.22
N GLN A 56 -2.65 -0.41 -3.07
CA GLN A 56 -3.98 0.11 -2.74
C GLN A 56 -4.61 -0.66 -1.57
N GLN A 57 -4.55 -1.99 -1.61
CA GLN A 57 -5.06 -2.86 -0.54
C GLN A 57 -4.26 -2.71 0.77
N THR A 58 -2.96 -2.41 0.70
CA THR A 58 -2.16 -2.12 1.89
C THR A 58 -2.57 -0.80 2.54
N ALA A 59 -2.86 0.22 1.72
CA ALA A 59 -3.27 1.54 2.20
C ALA A 59 -4.71 1.59 2.74
N PHE A 60 -5.57 0.67 2.28
CA PHE A 60 -7.00 0.70 2.57
C PHE A 60 -7.36 0.71 4.07
N PRO A 61 -6.78 -0.13 4.94
CA PRO A 61 -7.15 -0.13 6.36
C PRO A 61 -6.77 1.19 7.05
N THR A 62 -5.57 1.72 6.78
CA THR A 62 -5.12 3.01 7.33
C THR A 62 -6.00 4.16 6.85
N ALA A 63 -6.30 4.22 5.55
CA ALA A 63 -7.16 5.25 4.97
C ALA A 63 -8.59 5.20 5.57
N THR A 64 -9.13 4.00 5.75
CA THR A 64 -10.44 3.78 6.38
C THR A 64 -10.44 4.25 7.83
N ALA A 65 -9.44 3.86 8.63
CA ALA A 65 -9.34 4.24 10.04
C ALA A 65 -9.18 5.76 10.22
N TRP A 66 -8.50 6.43 9.29
CA TRP A 66 -8.38 7.90 9.27
C TRP A 66 -9.53 8.63 8.58
N GLN A 67 -10.53 7.91 8.06
CA GLN A 67 -11.62 8.48 7.26
C GLN A 67 -11.12 9.36 6.11
N ARG A 68 -10.06 8.90 5.43
CA ARG A 68 -9.46 9.55 4.27
C ARG A 68 -9.62 8.68 3.03
N LYS A 69 -9.72 9.34 1.87
CA LYS A 69 -9.61 8.65 0.59
C LYS A 69 -8.14 8.54 0.22
N ALA A 70 -7.66 7.32 -0.01
CA ALA A 70 -6.33 7.12 -0.58
C ALA A 70 -6.29 7.70 -2.00
N ARG A 71 -5.34 8.61 -2.26
CA ARG A 71 -5.08 9.15 -3.59
C ARG A 71 -4.09 8.25 -4.31
N ILE A 72 -4.50 7.75 -5.47
CA ILE A 72 -3.62 7.00 -6.37
C ILE A 72 -2.72 8.01 -7.11
N ASP A 73 -1.41 7.81 -7.05
CA ASP A 73 -0.43 8.68 -7.69
C ASP A 73 0.61 7.84 -8.47
N PRO A 74 0.65 7.94 -9.82
CA PRO A 74 1.62 7.21 -10.63
C PRO A 74 3.08 7.49 -10.29
N ARG A 75 3.39 8.62 -9.65
CA ARG A 75 4.77 9.02 -9.30
C ARG A 75 5.36 8.19 -8.16
N VAL A 76 4.54 7.44 -7.41
CA VAL A 76 4.98 6.47 -6.40
C VAL A 76 4.80 5.02 -6.87
N GLY A 77 4.62 4.83 -8.18
CA GLY A 77 4.59 3.52 -8.83
C GLY A 77 5.94 2.80 -8.80
N GLU A 78 5.92 1.49 -9.07
CA GLU A 78 7.15 0.73 -9.28
C GLU A 78 7.80 1.13 -10.61
N ILE A 79 9.14 1.08 -10.66
CA ILE A 79 9.87 1.20 -11.91
C ILE A 79 9.60 -0.04 -12.78
N PRO A 80 9.64 0.09 -14.13
CA PRO A 80 9.53 -1.07 -15.00
C PRO A 80 10.58 -2.12 -14.64
N SER A 81 10.16 -3.38 -14.51
CA SER A 81 11.09 -4.50 -14.39
C SER A 81 11.97 -4.57 -15.65
N PRO A 82 13.27 -4.87 -15.53
CA PRO A 82 14.10 -5.14 -16.69
C PRO A 82 13.51 -6.28 -17.52
N GLU A 83 13.64 -6.19 -18.86
CA GLU A 83 13.38 -7.35 -19.71
C GLU A 83 14.39 -8.46 -19.33
N GLY A 84 13.87 -9.67 -19.12
CA GLY A 84 14.67 -10.86 -18.81
C GLY A 84 15.31 -11.48 -20.04
#